data_AF-A0A0E2LP73-F1
#
_entry.id   AF-A0A0E2LP73-F1
#
_cell.length_a   1.000
_cell.length_b   1.000
_cell.length_c   1.000
_cell.angle_alpha   90.00
_cell.angle_beta   90.00
_cell.angle_gamma   90.00
#
_symmetry.space_group_name_H-M   'P 1'
#
loop_
_entity.id
_entity.type
_entity.pdbx_description
1 polymer ?
#
loop_
_entity_poly.entity_id
_entity_poly.type
_entity_poly.pdbx_seq_one_letter_code
_entity_poly.pdbx_strand_id
1 'polypeptide(L)'
;MEDKIFFVVHYTGPFGYIKPWSAVRDIETYSQQFLTPSIIEGMEKKLFPEMLIKKGIHKIARHKLSCMSMSVQQEKTQTQAWEGKGKGKGRTYTRPQSILKRGVMLHPSLYLAFTSEEDAVIAARQHLCLCRNEDVVLPDTEVLKMDEETFNALPGFELRFGKDYPDAFMVGFNRFDGNTLMYGRIEIGGEAVLAPPKKQ
;
A
#
# COMPACT_ATOMS: atom_id res chain seq x y z
N MET A 1 -8.25 -30.32 9.90
CA MET A 1 -8.26 -28.98 9.27
C MET A 1 -7.93 -29.22 7.82
N GLU A 2 -8.83 -28.87 6.90
CA GLU A 2 -8.47 -28.92 5.48
C GLU A 2 -7.41 -27.84 5.22
N ASP A 3 -6.30 -28.22 4.61
CA ASP A 3 -5.26 -27.28 4.21
C ASP A 3 -5.86 -26.31 3.19
N LYS A 4 -6.03 -25.05 3.60
CA LYS A 4 -6.50 -24.01 2.70
C LYS A 4 -5.43 -23.76 1.65
N ILE A 5 -5.79 -24.04 0.40
CA ILE A 5 -4.98 -23.73 -0.76
C ILE A 5 -5.26 -22.30 -1.19
N PHE A 6 -4.19 -21.53 -1.41
CA PHE A 6 -4.24 -20.18 -1.96
C PHE A 6 -3.60 -20.13 -3.35
N PHE A 7 -4.19 -19.29 -4.20
CA PHE A 7 -3.61 -18.83 -5.46
C PHE A 7 -3.07 -17.43 -5.23
N VAL A 8 -1.75 -17.27 -5.37
CA VAL A 8 -1.02 -16.10 -4.91
C VAL A 8 -0.41 -15.39 -6.09
N VAL A 9 -0.66 -14.10 -6.18
CA VAL A 9 -0.03 -13.21 -7.14
C VAL A 9 1.01 -12.38 -6.41
N HIS A 10 2.24 -12.45 -6.87
CA HIS A 10 3.33 -11.62 -6.38
C HIS A 10 3.37 -10.32 -7.19
N TYR A 11 3.59 -9.21 -6.49
CA TYR A 11 3.71 -7.89 -7.07
C TYR A 11 5.00 -7.22 -6.62
N THR A 12 5.67 -6.58 -7.59
CA THR A 12 6.91 -5.84 -7.41
C THR A 12 6.80 -4.46 -8.06
N GLY A 13 7.87 -3.67 -8.01
CA GLY A 13 7.94 -2.35 -8.65
C GLY A 13 8.31 -1.25 -7.66
N PRO A 14 8.45 -0.01 -8.15
CA PRO A 14 8.70 1.14 -7.29
C PRO A 14 7.38 1.59 -6.66
N PHE A 15 7.12 1.24 -5.40
CA PHE A 15 5.93 1.71 -4.71
C PHE A 15 6.11 1.91 -3.21
N GLY A 16 5.32 2.82 -2.65
CA GLY A 16 5.18 3.01 -1.20
C GLY A 16 3.74 3.33 -0.77
N TYR A 17 3.31 2.75 0.35
CA TYR A 17 1.96 2.96 0.88
C TYR A 17 1.87 4.21 1.76
N ILE A 18 1.87 5.37 1.11
CA ILE A 18 1.75 6.65 1.80
C ILE A 18 0.27 6.95 2.12
N LYS A 19 0.01 7.48 3.31
CA LYS A 19 -1.32 7.98 3.68
C LYS A 19 -1.68 9.18 2.77
N PRO A 20 -2.85 9.19 2.10
CA PRO A 20 -3.20 10.24 1.14
C PRO A 20 -3.12 11.67 1.68
N TRP A 21 -3.50 11.90 2.95
CA TRP A 21 -3.47 13.24 3.54
C TRP A 21 -2.06 13.74 3.88
N SER A 22 -1.09 12.83 4.02
CA SER A 22 0.34 13.18 4.15
C SER A 22 1.03 13.22 2.79
N ALA A 23 0.50 12.52 1.78
CA ALA A 23 1.06 12.49 0.43
C ALA A 23 1.16 13.88 -0.24
N VAL A 24 0.42 14.89 0.23
CA VAL A 24 0.32 16.22 -0.40
C VAL A 24 0.95 17.33 0.46
N ARG A 25 1.47 17.02 1.66
CA ARG A 25 2.04 18.04 2.56
C ARG A 25 3.54 18.15 2.39
N ASP A 26 4.08 19.36 2.46
CA ASP A 26 5.52 19.67 2.45
C ASP A 26 6.20 19.31 3.79
N ILE A 27 5.99 18.10 4.30
CA ILE A 27 6.64 17.54 5.50
C ILE A 27 7.12 16.11 5.25
N GLU A 28 8.02 15.62 6.09
CA GLU A 28 8.51 14.25 5.99
C GLU A 28 7.36 13.24 6.10
N THR A 29 7.27 12.36 5.11
CA THR A 29 6.17 11.40 4.98
C THR A 29 6.71 10.00 4.76
N TYR A 30 6.20 9.01 5.49
CA TYR A 30 6.68 7.61 5.44
C TYR A 30 5.63 6.66 4.87
N SER A 31 6.12 5.65 4.16
CA SER A 31 5.31 4.51 3.71
C SER A 31 4.88 3.65 4.91
N GLN A 32 3.65 3.13 4.87
CA GLN A 32 3.13 2.19 5.86
C GLN A 32 3.72 0.80 5.64
N GLN A 33 4.14 0.14 6.73
CA GLN A 33 4.76 -1.20 6.68
C GLN A 33 3.73 -2.34 6.57
N PHE A 34 2.46 -2.05 6.82
CA PHE A 34 1.35 -3.00 6.68
C PHE A 34 0.15 -2.31 6.02
N LEU A 35 -0.75 -3.12 5.45
CA LEU A 35 -1.89 -2.64 4.67
C LEU A 35 -3.16 -2.64 5.51
N THR A 36 -3.82 -1.47 5.61
CA THR A 36 -5.09 -1.35 6.32
C THR A 36 -6.25 -1.93 5.49
N PRO A 37 -7.39 -2.29 6.10
CA PRO A 37 -8.53 -2.84 5.35
C PRO A 37 -8.96 -1.95 4.17
N SER A 38 -9.01 -0.63 4.37
CA SER A 38 -9.36 0.31 3.30
C SER A 38 -8.38 0.33 2.12
N ILE A 39 -7.10 -0.01 2.32
CA ILE A 39 -6.12 -0.12 1.24
C ILE A 39 -6.40 -1.38 0.42
N ILE A 40 -6.57 -2.52 1.10
CA ILE A 40 -6.90 -3.78 0.43
C ILE A 40 -8.26 -3.69 -0.29
N GLU A 41 -9.27 -3.09 0.32
CA GLU A 41 -10.58 -2.86 -0.31
C GLU A 41 -10.47 -1.96 -1.55
N GLY A 42 -9.59 -0.95 -1.52
CA GLY A 42 -9.29 -0.12 -2.68
C GLY A 42 -8.61 -0.89 -3.81
N MET A 43 -7.65 -1.76 -3.48
CA MET A 43 -7.00 -2.64 -4.46
C MET A 43 -8.00 -3.62 -5.07
N GLU A 44 -8.82 -4.26 -4.25
CA GLU A 44 -9.84 -5.22 -4.70
C GLU A 44 -10.79 -4.57 -5.70
N LYS A 45 -11.33 -3.39 -5.36
CA LYS A 45 -12.24 -2.65 -6.24
C LYS A 45 -11.61 -2.23 -7.56
N LYS A 46 -10.31 -1.97 -7.58
CA LYS A 46 -9.56 -1.72 -8.81
C LYS A 46 -9.49 -3.01 -9.63
N LEU A 47 -9.01 -4.10 -9.04
CA LEU A 47 -8.80 -5.38 -9.75
C LEU A 47 -10.12 -5.99 -10.25
N PHE A 48 -11.20 -5.78 -9.49
CA PHE A 48 -12.54 -6.35 -9.68
C PHE A 48 -13.60 -5.24 -9.63
N PRO A 49 -13.86 -4.54 -10.75
CA PRO A 49 -14.80 -3.42 -10.79
C PRO A 49 -16.23 -3.78 -10.33
N GLU A 50 -16.64 -5.05 -10.46
CA GLU A 50 -17.92 -5.53 -9.96
C GLU A 50 -18.05 -5.45 -8.43
N MET A 51 -16.93 -5.37 -7.70
CA MET A 51 -16.91 -5.18 -6.24
C MET A 51 -17.12 -3.72 -5.83
N LEU A 52 -17.17 -2.75 -6.76
CA LEU A 52 -17.43 -1.33 -6.44
C LEU A 52 -18.76 -1.11 -5.72
N ILE A 53 -19.74 -1.97 -5.96
CA ILE A 53 -21.10 -1.89 -5.38
C ILE A 53 -21.14 -2.55 -3.99
N LYS A 54 -20.20 -3.45 -3.68
CA LYS A 54 -20.15 -4.18 -2.41
C LYS A 54 -19.25 -3.46 -1.42
N LYS A 55 -19.66 -3.48 -0.15
CA LYS A 55 -18.85 -2.99 0.97
C LYS A 55 -17.99 -4.12 1.52
N GLY A 56 -16.76 -3.81 1.89
CA GLY A 56 -15.81 -4.78 2.44
C GLY A 56 -14.98 -5.49 1.37
N ILE A 57 -14.18 -6.44 1.83
CA ILE A 57 -13.22 -7.20 1.03
C ILE A 57 -13.77 -8.61 0.87
N HIS A 58 -13.88 -9.09 -0.36
CA HIS A 58 -14.56 -10.35 -0.71
C HIS A 58 -13.70 -11.33 -1.50
N LYS A 59 -12.78 -10.84 -2.33
CA LYS A 59 -11.95 -11.66 -3.23
C LYS A 59 -10.53 -11.82 -2.73
N ILE A 60 -9.91 -10.75 -2.23
CA ILE A 60 -8.58 -10.83 -1.62
C ILE A 60 -8.73 -11.51 -0.26
N ALA A 61 -8.31 -12.77 -0.17
CA ALA A 61 -8.44 -13.55 1.05
C ALA A 61 -7.34 -13.19 2.06
N ARG A 62 -6.11 -12.98 1.57
CA ARG A 62 -4.94 -12.64 2.38
C ARG A 62 -3.96 -11.76 1.63
N HIS A 63 -3.05 -11.13 2.37
CA HIS A 63 -1.99 -10.31 1.79
C HIS A 63 -0.72 -10.41 2.62
N LYS A 64 0.43 -10.11 2.02
CA LYS A 64 1.67 -9.93 2.78
C LYS A 64 2.58 -8.92 2.10
N LEU A 65 3.05 -7.94 2.87
CA LEU A 65 3.92 -6.88 2.38
C LEU A 65 5.30 -6.98 3.04
N SER A 66 6.34 -6.98 2.22
CA SER A 66 7.72 -6.88 2.68
C SER A 66 8.46 -5.81 1.90
N CYS A 67 9.58 -5.36 2.47
CA CYS A 67 10.54 -4.49 1.81
C CYS A 67 11.92 -4.76 2.42
N MET A 68 12.97 -4.49 1.68
CA MET A 68 14.35 -4.66 2.19
C MET A 68 14.69 -3.62 3.25
N SER A 69 14.32 -2.36 3.02
CA SER A 69 14.52 -1.25 3.96
C SER A 69 13.75 0.00 3.48
N MET A 70 13.72 1.05 4.31
CA MET A 70 13.22 2.37 3.90
C MET A 70 14.38 3.25 3.45
N SER A 71 14.17 4.01 2.38
CA SER A 71 15.09 5.08 1.95
C SER A 71 14.37 6.41 1.88
N VAL A 72 15.05 7.49 2.28
CA VAL A 72 14.51 8.84 2.16
C VAL A 72 14.86 9.41 0.80
N GLN A 73 13.85 9.64 -0.02
CA GLN A 73 13.97 10.33 -1.30
C GLN A 73 13.49 11.77 -1.19
N GLN A 74 14.07 12.66 -2.02
CA GLN A 74 13.66 14.05 -2.12
C GLN A 74 12.93 14.27 -3.45
N GLU A 75 11.77 14.89 -3.39
CA GLU A 75 10.98 15.29 -4.55
C GLU A 75 10.80 16.80 -4.54
N LYS A 76 10.99 17.43 -5.69
CA LYS A 76 10.76 18.86 -5.85
C LYS A 76 9.30 19.10 -6.22
N THR A 77 8.58 19.81 -5.36
CA THR A 77 7.18 20.17 -5.58
C THR A 77 7.07 21.64 -6.01
N GLN A 78 5.99 21.97 -6.69
CA GLN A 78 5.66 23.34 -7.08
C GLN A 78 4.22 23.64 -6.68
N THR A 79 3.99 24.77 -6.02
CA THR A 79 2.63 25.16 -5.64
C THR A 79 1.80 25.50 -6.88
N GLN A 80 0.49 25.22 -6.81
CA GLN A 80 -0.43 25.55 -7.90
C GLN A 80 -0.58 27.08 -8.05
N ALA A 81 -0.50 27.81 -6.94
CA ALA A 81 -0.69 29.25 -6.88
C ALA A 81 0.53 30.01 -7.40
N TRP A 82 0.28 31.09 -8.13
CA TRP A 82 1.31 32.03 -8.56
C TRP A 82 1.50 33.12 -7.50
N GLU A 83 2.76 33.39 -7.14
CA GLU A 83 3.13 34.56 -6.37
C GLU A 83 3.47 35.71 -7.32
N GLY A 84 2.73 36.82 -7.22
CA GLY A 84 3.02 38.04 -7.96
C GLY A 84 3.81 39.02 -7.11
N LYS A 85 4.95 39.50 -7.63
CA LYS A 85 5.72 40.63 -7.06
C LYS A 85 5.72 41.82 -8.01
N GLY A 86 5.71 43.03 -7.45
CA GLY A 86 5.69 44.29 -8.21
C GLY A 86 4.29 44.82 -8.57
N LYS A 87 4.22 46.01 -9.19
CA LYS A 87 2.99 46.68 -9.66
C LYS A 87 3.15 47.11 -11.13
N GLY A 88 2.04 47.16 -11.87
CA GLY A 88 2.01 47.66 -13.26
C GLY A 88 2.80 46.79 -14.25
N LYS A 89 3.48 47.44 -15.22
CA LYS A 89 4.26 46.76 -16.27
C LYS A 89 5.47 45.95 -15.78
N GLY A 90 5.89 46.10 -14.50
CA GLY A 90 6.98 45.36 -13.89
C GLY A 90 6.53 44.17 -13.03
N ARG A 91 5.26 43.72 -13.14
CA ARG A 91 4.75 42.60 -12.34
C ARG A 91 5.34 41.28 -12.82
N THR A 92 6.04 40.59 -11.93
CA THR A 92 6.60 39.26 -12.18
C THR A 92 5.79 38.21 -11.44
N TYR A 93 5.57 37.07 -12.09
CA TYR A 93 4.91 35.92 -11.48
C TYR A 93 5.90 34.77 -11.33
N THR A 94 6.02 34.24 -10.12
CA THR A 94 6.84 33.08 -9.81
C THR A 94 5.99 32.03 -9.12
N ARG A 95 6.37 30.76 -9.25
CA ARG A 95 5.78 29.69 -8.45
C ARG A 95 6.78 29.23 -7.40
N PRO A 96 6.45 29.35 -6.11
CA PRO A 96 7.24 28.76 -5.04
C PRO A 96 7.52 27.28 -5.30
N GLN A 97 8.74 26.88 -4.95
CA GLN A 97 9.20 25.49 -5.03
C GLN A 97 9.53 25.02 -3.61
N SER A 98 9.12 23.80 -3.30
CA SER A 98 9.40 23.15 -2.02
C SER A 98 10.10 21.82 -2.26
N ILE A 99 10.69 21.25 -1.21
CA ILE A 99 11.26 19.89 -1.23
C ILE A 99 10.44 19.02 -0.28
N LEU A 100 9.86 17.96 -0.82
CA LEU A 100 9.22 16.91 -0.06
C LEU A 100 10.23 15.79 0.23
N LYS A 101 10.34 15.37 1.48
CA LYS A 101 11.12 14.17 1.88
C LYS A 101 10.19 13.00 2.09
N ARG A 102 10.48 11.86 1.45
CA ARG A 102 9.63 10.67 1.47
C ARG A 102 10.41 9.44 1.86
N GLY A 103 9.92 8.71 2.86
CA GLY A 103 10.36 7.34 3.15
C GLY A 103 9.71 6.37 2.17
N VAL A 104 10.43 5.98 1.12
CA VAL A 104 10.00 4.99 0.12
C VAL A 104 10.49 3.60 0.48
N MET A 105 9.77 2.58 0.02
CA MET A 105 10.19 1.19 0.20
C MET A 105 11.27 0.81 -0.80
N LEU A 106 12.38 0.23 -0.33
CA LEU A 106 13.38 -0.38 -1.19
C LEU A 106 13.00 -1.84 -1.45
N HIS A 107 12.93 -2.22 -2.73
CA HIS A 107 12.53 -3.54 -3.20
C HIS A 107 11.26 -4.06 -2.50
N PRO A 108 10.13 -3.34 -2.59
CA PRO A 108 8.90 -3.81 -2.00
C PRO A 108 8.38 -5.06 -2.74
N SER A 109 7.81 -5.97 -1.97
CA SER A 109 7.22 -7.22 -2.45
C SER A 109 5.88 -7.40 -1.76
N LEU A 110 4.82 -7.45 -2.57
CA LEU A 110 3.45 -7.64 -2.13
C LEU A 110 2.92 -8.96 -2.67
N TYR A 111 2.44 -9.82 -1.78
CA TYR A 111 1.69 -11.01 -2.14
C TYR A 111 0.22 -10.76 -1.88
N LEU A 112 -0.64 -11.03 -2.88
CA LEU A 112 -2.09 -11.08 -2.73
C LEU A 112 -2.54 -12.52 -2.95
N ALA A 113 -3.27 -13.08 -1.99
CA ALA A 113 -3.75 -14.44 -2.01
C ALA A 113 -5.27 -14.50 -2.20
N PHE A 114 -5.68 -15.41 -3.08
CA PHE A 114 -7.05 -15.65 -3.50
C PHE A 114 -7.42 -17.10 -3.23
N THR A 115 -8.71 -17.36 -2.98
CA THR A 115 -9.25 -18.73 -2.90
C THR A 115 -9.67 -19.27 -4.28
N SER A 116 -9.81 -18.38 -5.28
CA SER A 116 -10.12 -18.72 -6.67
C SER A 116 -8.92 -18.45 -7.57
N GLU A 117 -8.58 -19.44 -8.41
CA GLU A 117 -7.54 -19.30 -9.43
C GLU A 117 -7.90 -18.24 -10.47
N GLU A 118 -9.17 -18.17 -10.86
CA GLU A 118 -9.68 -17.21 -11.84
C GLU A 118 -9.44 -15.77 -11.37
N ASP A 119 -9.69 -15.51 -10.08
CA ASP A 119 -9.45 -14.20 -9.47
C ASP A 119 -7.96 -13.86 -9.46
N ALA A 120 -7.09 -14.82 -9.14
CA ALA A 120 -5.64 -14.63 -9.20
C ALA A 120 -5.16 -14.33 -10.63
N VAL A 121 -5.68 -15.03 -11.64
CA VAL A 121 -5.34 -14.79 -13.05
C VAL A 121 -5.78 -13.41 -13.52
N ILE A 122 -6.98 -12.95 -13.12
CA ILE A 122 -7.45 -11.59 -13.41
C ILE A 122 -6.55 -10.55 -12.76
N ALA A 123 -6.13 -10.79 -11.52
CA ALA A 123 -5.26 -9.90 -10.77
C ALA A 123 -3.85 -9.82 -11.40
N ALA A 124 -3.26 -10.96 -11.80
CA ALA A 124 -1.94 -11.04 -12.43
C ALA A 124 -1.84 -10.33 -13.79
N ARG A 125 -2.96 -9.98 -14.43
CA ARG A 125 -3.00 -9.26 -15.70
C ARG A 125 -3.01 -7.74 -15.56
N GLN A 126 -3.01 -7.23 -14.33
CA GLN A 126 -3.28 -5.83 -14.05
C GLN A 126 -2.30 -5.23 -13.05
N HIS A 127 -1.76 -4.05 -13.35
CA HIS A 127 -0.98 -3.26 -12.38
C HIS A 127 -1.88 -2.43 -11.47
N LEU A 128 -1.43 -2.08 -10.26
CA LEU A 128 -2.08 -1.08 -9.41
C LEU A 128 -1.27 0.22 -9.42
N CYS A 129 -1.95 1.35 -9.33
CA CYS A 129 -1.33 2.65 -9.09
C CYS A 129 -1.74 3.12 -7.68
N LEU A 130 -0.80 3.60 -6.89
CA LEU A 130 -1.09 4.11 -5.55
C LEU A 130 -1.32 5.63 -5.58
N CYS A 131 -1.05 6.31 -4.47
CA CYS A 131 -1.40 7.72 -4.29
C CYS A 131 -0.55 8.67 -5.13
N ARG A 132 0.63 8.24 -5.57
CA ARG A 132 1.51 8.99 -6.47
C ARG A 132 1.68 8.24 -7.79
N ASN A 133 1.90 8.98 -8.87
CA ASN A 133 1.96 8.41 -10.22
C ASN A 133 3.16 7.47 -10.40
N GLU A 134 4.23 7.70 -9.66
CA GLU A 134 5.43 6.86 -9.63
C GLU A 134 5.28 5.60 -8.79
N ASP A 135 4.26 5.52 -7.93
CA ASP A 135 4.00 4.35 -7.09
C ASP A 135 3.22 3.31 -7.90
N VAL A 136 3.95 2.47 -8.65
CA VAL A 136 3.40 1.46 -9.55
C VAL A 136 3.68 0.07 -9.02
N VAL A 137 2.61 -0.71 -8.83
CA VAL A 137 2.63 -2.09 -8.33
C VAL A 137 2.36 -3.01 -9.52
N LEU A 138 3.40 -3.73 -9.97
CA LEU A 138 3.41 -4.56 -11.16
C LEU A 138 3.26 -6.04 -10.77
N PRO A 139 2.32 -6.79 -11.36
CA PRO A 139 2.19 -8.22 -11.09
C PRO A 139 3.28 -9.01 -11.81
N ASP A 140 3.71 -10.09 -11.16
CA ASP A 140 4.36 -11.20 -11.84
C ASP A 140 3.31 -11.97 -12.64
N THR A 141 3.72 -12.51 -13.79
CA THR A 141 2.81 -13.24 -14.69
C THR A 141 2.41 -14.61 -14.15
N GLU A 142 3.20 -15.18 -13.25
CA GLU A 142 2.99 -16.50 -12.67
C GLU A 142 2.10 -16.42 -11.43
N VAL A 143 1.08 -17.27 -11.38
CA VAL A 143 0.25 -17.48 -10.19
C VAL A 143 0.81 -18.64 -9.40
N LEU A 144 1.22 -18.38 -8.17
CA LEU A 144 1.80 -19.39 -7.28
C LEU A 144 0.68 -20.10 -6.51
N LYS A 145 0.69 -21.43 -6.51
CA LYS A 145 -0.22 -22.23 -5.68
C LYS A 145 0.51 -22.67 -4.42
N MET A 146 -0.02 -22.33 -3.26
CA MET A 146 0.59 -22.69 -1.98
C MET A 146 -0.46 -22.91 -0.88
N ASP A 147 -0.12 -23.72 0.11
CA ASP A 147 -0.95 -23.90 1.31
C ASP A 147 -0.78 -22.73 2.30
N GLU A 148 -1.60 -22.75 3.35
CA GLU A 148 -1.59 -21.72 4.38
C GLU A 148 -0.27 -21.66 5.16
N GLU A 149 0.38 -22.79 5.44
CA GLU A 149 1.66 -22.82 6.15
C GLU A 149 2.78 -22.17 5.32
N THR A 150 2.84 -22.50 4.03
CA THR A 150 3.78 -21.92 3.07
C THR A 150 3.54 -20.42 2.94
N PHE A 151 2.28 -19.97 2.85
CA PHE A 151 1.96 -18.54 2.83
C PHE A 151 2.36 -17.84 4.15
N ASN A 152 2.15 -18.49 5.29
CA ASN A 152 2.57 -17.96 6.60
C ASN A 152 4.08 -17.79 6.69
N ALA A 153 4.86 -18.69 6.08
CA ALA A 153 6.32 -18.63 6.04
C ALA A 153 6.89 -17.51 5.15
N LEU A 154 6.10 -16.97 4.20
CA LEU A 154 6.54 -15.84 3.37
C LEU A 154 6.99 -14.65 4.23
N PRO A 155 8.05 -13.92 3.85
CA PRO A 155 8.56 -12.78 4.60
C PRO A 155 7.60 -11.59 4.54
N GLY A 156 7.47 -10.87 5.66
CA GLY A 156 6.79 -9.57 5.72
C GLY A 156 5.64 -9.51 6.70
N PHE A 157 4.91 -8.40 6.62
CA PHE A 157 3.82 -8.03 7.51
C PHE A 157 2.47 -8.24 6.84
N GLU A 158 1.53 -8.80 7.59
CA GLU A 158 0.12 -8.85 7.25
C GLU A 158 -0.68 -8.27 8.40
N LEU A 159 -1.67 -7.44 8.08
CA LEU A 159 -2.66 -7.03 9.07
C LEU A 159 -3.86 -7.97 8.98
N ARG A 160 -4.10 -8.78 10.02
CA ARG A 160 -5.32 -9.59 10.14
C ARG A 160 -6.45 -8.74 10.67
N PHE A 161 -7.50 -8.59 9.87
CA PHE A 161 -8.61 -7.69 10.19
C PHE A 161 -9.53 -8.29 11.23
N GLY A 162 -9.96 -7.46 12.19
CA GLY A 162 -10.91 -7.87 13.23
C GLY A 162 -10.57 -7.26 14.58
N LYS A 163 -11.61 -7.03 15.38
CA LYS A 163 -11.51 -6.57 16.77
C LYS A 163 -11.47 -7.73 17.78
N ASP A 164 -11.79 -8.93 17.32
CA ASP A 164 -12.00 -10.10 18.19
C ASP A 164 -10.66 -10.75 18.62
N TYR A 165 -9.54 -10.28 18.07
CA TYR A 165 -8.23 -10.69 18.53
C TYR A 165 -7.84 -9.99 19.84
N PRO A 166 -7.23 -10.70 20.81
CA PRO A 166 -6.83 -10.11 22.09
C PRO A 166 -5.83 -8.94 21.97
N ASP A 167 -5.00 -8.97 20.93
CA ASP A 167 -3.95 -8.00 20.60
C ASP A 167 -4.35 -7.03 19.46
N ALA A 168 -5.64 -7.00 19.10
CA ALA A 168 -6.13 -6.07 18.07
C ALA A 168 -5.97 -4.61 18.51
N PHE A 169 -5.51 -3.77 17.58
CA PHE A 169 -5.43 -2.32 17.77
C PHE A 169 -6.15 -1.57 16.65
N MET A 170 -6.51 -0.31 16.91
CA MET A 170 -7.16 0.56 15.94
C MET A 170 -6.16 0.95 14.84
N VAL A 171 -6.47 0.65 13.59
CA VAL A 171 -5.60 0.92 12.43
C VAL A 171 -6.06 2.10 11.57
N GLY A 172 -7.27 2.62 11.80
CA GLY A 172 -7.78 3.81 11.13
C GLY A 172 -9.29 3.79 10.95
N PHE A 173 -9.76 4.56 9.95
CA PHE A 173 -11.17 4.68 9.60
C PHE A 173 -11.44 4.12 8.19
N ASN A 174 -12.53 3.37 8.00
CA ASN A 174 -12.92 2.83 6.71
C ASN A 174 -13.60 3.90 5.85
N ARG A 175 -12.96 4.27 4.73
CA ARG A 175 -13.48 5.28 3.79
C ARG A 175 -14.71 4.85 3.01
N PHE A 176 -14.91 3.54 2.85
CA PHE A 176 -16.04 2.99 2.09
C PHE A 176 -17.24 2.66 2.97
N ASP A 177 -17.07 2.74 4.29
CA ASP A 177 -18.10 2.41 5.25
C ASP A 177 -18.26 3.50 6.32
N GLY A 178 -18.59 4.72 5.87
CA GLY A 178 -19.00 5.81 6.76
C GLY A 178 -17.95 6.20 7.82
N ASN A 179 -16.67 5.97 7.56
CA ASN A 179 -15.58 6.18 8.53
C ASN A 179 -15.73 5.34 9.81
N THR A 180 -16.20 4.10 9.70
CA THR A 180 -16.18 3.15 10.82
C THR A 180 -14.74 2.82 11.26
N LEU A 181 -14.55 2.51 12.54
CA LEU A 181 -13.25 2.14 13.09
C LEU A 181 -12.80 0.79 12.54
N MET A 182 -11.56 0.74 12.05
CA MET A 182 -10.91 -0.47 11.59
C MET A 182 -9.96 -0.99 12.67
N TYR A 183 -9.99 -2.29 12.90
CA TYR A 183 -9.13 -2.99 13.86
C TYR A 183 -8.40 -4.14 13.18
N GLY A 184 -7.24 -4.50 13.72
CA GLY A 184 -6.54 -5.71 13.34
C GLY A 184 -5.33 -5.98 14.21
N ARG A 185 -4.72 -7.14 14.01
CA ARG A 185 -3.43 -7.53 14.61
C ARG A 185 -2.38 -7.73 13.52
N ILE A 186 -1.12 -7.45 13.84
CA ILE A 186 -0.02 -7.65 12.90
C ILE A 186 0.48 -9.09 13.04
N GLU A 187 0.53 -9.79 11.93
CA GLU A 187 1.24 -11.05 11.77
C GLU A 187 2.55 -10.80 11.03
N ILE A 188 3.62 -11.44 11.50
CA ILE A 188 4.97 -11.33 10.93
C ILE A 188 5.36 -12.71 10.42
N GLY A 189 5.60 -12.82 9.12
CA GLY A 189 6.10 -14.05 8.49
C GLY A 189 7.58 -13.92 8.13
N GLY A 190 8.29 -15.05 8.17
CA GLY A 190 9.70 -15.19 7.79
C GLY A 190 10.67 -14.28 8.54
N GLU A 191 11.89 -14.11 8.01
CA GLU A 191 12.81 -13.05 8.44
C GLU A 191 12.33 -11.71 7.85
N ALA A 192 11.29 -11.13 8.44
CA ALA A 192 10.86 -9.78 8.09
C ALA A 192 12.02 -8.80 8.38
N VAL A 193 12.69 -8.31 7.32
CA VAL A 193 13.83 -7.40 7.46
C VAL A 193 13.34 -6.04 7.97
N LEU A 194 13.45 -5.84 9.29
CA LEU A 194 13.44 -4.53 9.92
C LEU A 194 14.84 -4.27 10.49
N ALA A 195 15.84 -4.11 9.61
CA ALA A 195 17.05 -3.42 10.05
C ALA A 195 16.78 -1.91 9.91
N PRO A 196 16.56 -1.14 11.00
CA PRO A 196 16.67 0.30 10.90
C PRO A 196 18.06 0.63 10.33
N PRO A 197 18.21 1.65 9.46
CA PRO A 197 19.53 2.06 9.03
C PRO A 197 20.35 2.38 10.29
N LYS A 198 21.44 1.64 10.50
CA LYS A 198 22.44 2.01 11.51
C LYS A 198 22.85 3.44 11.16
N LYS A 199 22.62 4.38 12.08
CA LYS A 199 23.17 5.73 11.95
C LYS A 199 24.69 5.56 11.78
N GLN A 200 25.20 5.90 10.60
CA GLN A 200 26.61 6.20 10.41
C GLN A 200 26.86 7.63 10.89
#